data_AF-X1V617-F1
#
_entry.id   AF-X1V617-F1
#
_cell.length_a   1.000
_cell.length_b   1.000
_cell.length_c   1.000
_cell.angle_alpha   90.00
_cell.angle_beta   90.00
_cell.angle_gamma   90.00
#
_symmetry.space_group_name_H-M   'P 1'
#
loop_
_entity.id
_entity.type
_entity.pdbx_description
1 polymer ?
#
loop_
_entity_poly.entity_id
_entity_poly.type
_entity_poly.pdbx_seq_one_letter_code
_entity_poly.pdbx_strand_id
1 'polypeptide(L)' 'MSKRTSLKLIPLGGLGGIGKNMMVFEKDNQIIIVDCGIMFPDDDMPGIDFIIPDFI' A
#
# COMPACT_ATOMS: atom_id res chain seq x y z
N MET A 1 9.37 24.18 22.49
CA MET A 1 9.90 23.76 21.18
C MET A 1 8.95 22.72 20.61
N SER A 2 8.38 22.94 19.42
CA SER A 2 7.54 21.93 18.74
C SER A 2 8.45 20.79 18.27
N LYS A 3 8.19 19.57 18.75
CA LYS A 3 8.91 18.36 18.30
C LYS A 3 8.49 18.13 16.85
N ARG A 4 9.37 18.38 15.89
CA ARG A 4 9.10 18.08 14.48
C ARG A 4 9.03 16.56 14.34
N THR A 5 7.83 16.01 14.31
CA THR A 5 7.59 14.61 13.98
C THR A 5 7.71 14.42 12.47
N SER A 6 8.51 13.44 12.06
CA SER A 6 8.68 13.08 10.66
C SER A 6 7.40 12.40 10.13
N LEU A 7 6.98 12.77 8.93
CA LEU A 7 5.97 12.01 8.18
C LEU A 7 6.59 10.70 7.71
N LYS A 8 5.97 9.56 8.03
CA LYS A 8 6.35 8.26 7.46
C LYS A 8 5.51 7.99 6.22
N LEU A 9 6.15 7.44 5.20
CA LEU A 9 5.52 6.97 3.97
C LEU A 9 5.81 5.47 3.86
N ILE A 10 4.76 4.65 3.91
CA ILE A 10 4.88 3.18 3.94
C ILE A 10 4.07 2.62 2.75
N PRO A 11 4.72 2.20 1.66
CA PRO A 11 4.03 1.61 0.52
C PRO A 11 3.70 0.15 0.85
N LEU A 12 2.40 -0.18 0.90
CA LEU A 12 1.91 -1.56 1.07
C LEU A 12 1.66 -2.25 -0.27
N GLY A 13 1.63 -1.49 -1.36
CA GLY A 13 1.71 -2.02 -2.71
C GLY A 13 1.89 -0.93 -3.76
N GLY A 14 1.97 -1.31 -5.04
CA GLY A 14 2.29 -0.42 -6.17
C GLY A 14 3.78 -0.08 -6.36
N LEU A 15 4.63 -0.23 -5.34
CA LEU A 15 6.06 0.03 -5.51
C LEU A 15 6.75 -1.09 -6.30
N GLY A 16 7.44 -0.75 -7.40
CA GLY A 16 8.20 -1.69 -8.21
C GLY A 16 7.37 -2.62 -9.11
N GLY A 17 6.06 -2.38 -9.23
CA GLY A 17 5.16 -3.16 -10.10
C GLY A 17 3.94 -2.34 -10.54
N ILE A 18 3.00 -2.97 -11.25
CA ILE A 18 1.76 -2.34 -11.72
C ILE A 18 0.58 -2.90 -10.92
N GLY A 19 -0.30 -2.03 -10.43
CA GLY A 19 -1.48 -2.44 -9.64
C GLY A 19 -1.17 -2.59 -8.15
N LYS A 20 -2.16 -3.10 -7.40
CA LYS A 20 -2.12 -3.25 -5.94
C LYS A 20 -1.65 -1.97 -5.21
N ASN A 21 -2.04 -0.79 -5.70
CA ASN A 21 -1.58 0.48 -5.12
C ASN A 21 -2.18 0.68 -3.73
N MET A 22 -1.31 0.92 -2.74
CA MET A 22 -1.72 1.35 -1.40
C MET A 22 -0.55 2.06 -0.70
N MET A 23 -0.79 3.29 -0.26
CA MET A 23 0.20 4.14 0.40
C MET A 23 -0.32 4.56 1.77
N VAL A 24 0.46 4.31 2.82
CA VAL A 24 0.15 4.74 4.18
C VAL A 24 1.01 5.95 4.53
N PHE A 25 0.33 6.99 5.04
CA PHE A 25 0.92 8.18 5.63
C PHE A 25 0.69 8.14 7.13
N GLU A 26 1.76 8.13 7.92
CA GLU A 26 1.67 8.13 9.40
C GLU A 26 2.34 9.38 9.96
N LYS A 27 1.61 10.11 10.82
CA LYS A 27 2.14 11.24 11.59
C LYS A 27 1.33 11.45 12.87
N ASP A 28 1.99 11.74 13.99
CA ASP A 28 1.34 12.11 15.25
C ASP A 28 0.23 11.14 15.70
N ASN A 29 0.50 9.84 15.61
CA ASN A 29 -0.44 8.75 15.92
C ASN A 29 -1.71 8.73 15.05
N GLN A 30 -1.71 9.44 13.93
CA GLN A 30 -2.76 9.41 12.91
C GLN A 30 -2.25 8.72 11.66
N ILE A 31 -3.17 8.02 10.99
CA ILE A 31 -2.91 7.29 9.76
C ILE A 31 -3.89 7.76 8.69
N ILE A 32 -3.37 8.04 7.50
CA ILE A 32 -4.16 8.21 6.27
C ILE A 32 -3.71 7.14 5.29
N ILE A 33 -4.67 6.44 4.70
CA ILE A 33 -4.43 5.46 3.65
C ILE A 33 -4.95 6.08 2.34
N VAL A 34 -4.12 6.00 1.29
CA VAL A 34 -4.50 6.36 -0.07
C VAL A 34 -4.51 5.10 -0.91
N ASP A 35 -5.62 4.92 -1.62
CA ASP A 35 -5.98 3.76 -2.45
C ASP A 35 -6.13 2.43 -1.70
N CYS A 36 -6.79 1.51 -2.40
CA CYS A 36 -6.85 0.10 -2.09
C CYS A 36 -6.97 -0.66 -3.42
N GLY A 37 -5.97 -0.47 -4.28
CA GLY A 37 -5.97 -1.03 -5.63
C GLY A 37 -5.83 -2.55 -5.61
N ILE A 38 -6.22 -3.17 -6.73
CA ILE A 38 -5.99 -4.59 -7.00
C ILE A 38 -4.93 -4.75 -8.09
N MET A 39 -4.36 -5.94 -8.22
CA MET A 39 -3.55 -6.36 -9.34
C MET A 39 -4.15 -7.63 -9.93
N PHE A 40 -4.19 -7.73 -11.26
CA PHE A 40 -4.59 -8.96 -11.94
C PHE A 40 -3.44 -9.98 -11.88
N PRO A 41 -3.76 -11.28 -11.82
CA PRO A 41 -2.77 -12.36 -11.85
C PRO A 41 -2.06 -12.42 -13.20
N ASP A 42 -0.84 -12.95 -13.20
CA ASP A 42 -0.11 -13.32 -14.41
C ASP A 42 -0.59 -14.70 -14.93
N ASP A 43 -0.26 -15.02 -16.19
CA ASP A 43 -0.68 -16.27 -16.85
C ASP A 43 -0.20 -17.55 -16.13
N ASP A 44 0.84 -17.45 -15.29
CA ASP A 44 1.42 -18.55 -14.51
C ASP A 44 0.79 -18.72 -13.12
N MET A 45 -0.28 -17.97 -12.81
CA MET A 45 -0.99 -18.00 -11.53
C MET A 45 -2.40 -18.60 -11.65
N PRO A 46 -2.55 -19.92 -11.94
CA PRO A 46 -3.84 -20.53 -12.17
C PRO A 46 -4.70 -20.55 -10.89
N GLY A 47 -5.96 -20.13 -11.03
CA GLY A 47 -6.95 -20.14 -9.94
C GLY A 47 -6.88 -18.93 -9.01
N ILE A 48 -6.01 -17.96 -9.28
CA ILE A 48 -6.02 -16.66 -8.60
C ILE A 48 -6.94 -15.72 -9.38
N ASP A 49 -7.88 -15.05 -8.69
CA ASP A 49 -8.75 -14.04 -9.31
C ASP A 49 -8.12 -12.64 -9.26
N PHE A 50 -7.58 -12.26 -8.09
CA PHE A 50 -6.97 -10.95 -7.83
C PHE A 50 -5.87 -11.04 -6.78
N ILE A 51 -4.93 -10.11 -6.84
CA ILE A 51 -3.87 -9.90 -5.85
C ILE A 51 -4.10 -8.55 -5.17
N ILE A 52 -4.09 -8.54 -3.84
CA ILE A 52 -4.35 -7.36 -3.01
C ILE A 52 -3.08 -6.90 -2.27
N PRO A 53 -3.02 -5.63 -1.80
CA PRO A 53 -1.95 -5.16 -0.93
C PRO A 53 -1.92 -5.94 0.40
N ASP A 54 -0.74 -6.04 1.01
CA ASP A 54 -0.53 -6.80 2.24
C ASP A 54 -0.82 -5.92 3.48
N PHE A 55 -2.01 -6.09 4.07
CA PHE A 55 -2.47 -5.33 5.24
C PHE A 55 -3.31 -6.15 6.23
N ILE A 56 -3.36 -7.48 6.09
CA ILE A 56 -4.13 -8.41 6.95
C ILE A 56 -3.27 -8.93 8.10
#